data_AF-A0A7C6AIH7-F1
#
_entry.id   AF-A0A7C6AIH7-F1
#
_cell.length_a   1.000
_cell.length_b   1.000
_cell.length_c   1.000
_cell.angle_alpha   90.00
_cell.angle_beta   90.00
_cell.angle_gamma   90.00
#
_symmetry.space_group_name_H-M   'P 1'
#
loop_
_entity.id
_entity.type
_entity.pdbx_description
1 polymer ?
#
loop_
_entity_poly.entity_id
_entity_poly.type
_entity_poly.pdbx_seq_one_letter_code
_entity_poly.pdbx_strand_id
1 'polypeptide(L)'
;MVRSYKWLGGIGYILSFIPYASFISSILVAVAWILMGKDTRERIFTILGVLMLITYVLAITLIIWLILSFLPVAFAGTMAIAPGAMTTPWKMGEVFGRFFAQIIGMIIIGLVLVGLAITVFILDIVAHFRAGRIFDNRWFKIAGWMRIILAIAIIIAIPLTVFMIISSGPSMLPSTPFGPSYGAILSLLFTILWPMLIALLVGLLATIFSIIAFFTISEEATTTQSSSQLQQQ
;
A
#
# COMPACT_ATOMS: atom_id res chain seq x y z
N MET A 1 -24.82 -21.83 -0.50
CA MET A 1 -24.15 -21.07 0.57
C MET A 1 -23.96 -19.65 0.07
N VAL A 2 -24.36 -18.64 0.86
CA VAL A 2 -24.14 -17.22 0.53
C VAL A 2 -22.65 -17.03 0.22
N ARG A 3 -22.33 -16.33 -0.88
CA ARG A 3 -20.95 -16.11 -1.34
C ARG A 3 -20.18 -15.29 -0.29
N SER A 4 -19.50 -15.94 0.65
CA SER A 4 -18.85 -15.27 1.80
C SER A 4 -17.81 -14.23 1.37
N TYR A 5 -17.15 -14.43 0.22
CA TYR A 5 -16.19 -13.47 -0.34
C TYR A 5 -16.81 -12.11 -0.70
N LYS A 6 -18.13 -12.05 -0.93
CA LYS A 6 -18.90 -10.81 -1.12
C LYS A 6 -18.77 -9.90 0.10
N TRP A 7 -19.05 -10.47 1.28
CA TRP A 7 -19.02 -9.78 2.55
C TRP A 7 -17.59 -9.50 3.02
N LEU A 8 -16.71 -10.49 2.90
CA LEU A 8 -15.30 -10.34 3.28
C LEU A 8 -14.62 -9.23 2.49
N GLY A 9 -14.82 -9.19 1.16
CA GLY A 9 -14.23 -8.14 0.32
C GLY A 9 -14.83 -6.78 0.61
N GLY A 10 -16.17 -6.67 0.65
CA GLY A 10 -16.85 -5.40 0.92
C GLY A 10 -16.49 -4.80 2.29
N ILE A 11 -16.58 -5.60 3.36
CA ILE A 11 -16.18 -5.18 4.72
C ILE A 11 -14.68 -4.90 4.77
N GLY A 12 -13.87 -5.76 4.14
CA GLY A 12 -12.43 -5.57 4.02
C GLY A 12 -12.08 -4.19 3.49
N TYR A 13 -12.63 -3.79 2.35
CA TYR A 13 -12.37 -2.45 1.79
C TYR A 13 -12.93 -1.32 2.68
N ILE A 14 -14.07 -1.48 3.37
CA ILE A 14 -14.56 -0.48 4.33
C ILE A 14 -13.54 -0.27 5.47
N LEU A 15 -13.03 -1.37 6.03
CA LEU A 15 -12.09 -1.31 7.15
C LEU A 15 -10.74 -0.65 6.77
N SER A 16 -10.39 -0.57 5.48
CA SER A 16 -9.17 0.13 5.04
C SER A 16 -9.21 1.63 5.34
N PHE A 17 -10.39 2.23 5.55
CA PHE A 17 -10.53 3.64 5.92
C PHE A 17 -10.30 3.91 7.41
N ILE A 18 -10.25 2.86 8.23
CA ILE A 18 -10.04 2.98 9.67
C ILE A 18 -8.56 2.68 9.95
N PRO A 19 -7.74 3.66 10.38
CA PRO A 19 -6.29 3.49 10.54
C PRO A 19 -5.88 2.25 11.36
N TYR A 20 -6.64 1.93 12.40
CA TYR A 20 -6.38 0.79 13.29
C TYR A 20 -7.00 -0.54 12.83
N ALA A 21 -7.91 -0.53 11.86
CA ALA A 21 -8.50 -1.76 11.30
C ALA A 21 -7.92 -2.11 9.92
N SER A 22 -7.01 -1.27 9.39
CA SER A 22 -6.32 -1.47 8.11
C SER A 22 -5.59 -2.82 8.02
N PHE A 23 -5.11 -3.34 9.15
CA PHE A 23 -4.44 -4.63 9.24
C PHE A 23 -5.43 -5.81 9.08
N ILE A 24 -6.66 -5.65 9.60
CA ILE A 24 -7.75 -6.63 9.41
C ILE A 24 -8.26 -6.54 7.97
N SER A 25 -8.38 -5.32 7.46
CA SER A 25 -8.79 -5.03 6.09
C SER A 25 -7.95 -5.78 5.06
N SER A 26 -6.62 -5.70 5.15
CA SER A 26 -5.72 -6.35 4.19
C SER A 26 -5.93 -7.87 4.16
N ILE A 27 -6.11 -8.50 5.32
CA ILE A 27 -6.36 -9.93 5.46
C ILE A 27 -7.72 -10.28 4.85
N LEU A 28 -8.78 -9.54 5.17
CA LEU A 28 -10.13 -9.82 4.66
C LEU A 28 -10.21 -9.67 3.14
N VAL A 29 -9.61 -8.61 2.57
CA VAL A 29 -9.56 -8.40 1.11
C VAL A 29 -8.79 -9.54 0.45
N ALA A 30 -7.64 -9.92 1.00
CA ALA A 30 -6.84 -11.01 0.45
C ALA A 30 -7.59 -12.35 0.48
N VAL A 31 -8.24 -12.69 1.60
CA VAL A 31 -9.06 -13.90 1.74
C VAL A 31 -10.25 -13.87 0.78
N ALA A 32 -10.89 -12.71 0.59
CA ALA A 32 -11.97 -12.56 -0.37
C ALA A 32 -11.53 -12.90 -1.80
N TRP A 33 -10.36 -12.41 -2.24
CA TRP A 33 -9.78 -12.75 -3.54
C TRP A 33 -9.42 -14.23 -3.66
N ILE A 34 -8.85 -14.84 -2.60
CA ILE A 34 -8.54 -16.28 -2.58
C ILE A 34 -9.80 -17.12 -2.76
N LEU A 35 -10.84 -16.83 -1.97
CA LEU A 35 -12.12 -17.55 -2.02
C LEU A 35 -12.83 -17.36 -3.35
N MET A 36 -12.85 -16.13 -3.88
CA MET A 36 -13.40 -15.83 -5.20
C MET A 36 -12.67 -16.61 -6.30
N GLY A 37 -11.34 -16.71 -6.24
CA GLY A 37 -10.55 -17.51 -7.19
C GLY A 37 -10.84 -19.00 -7.13
N LYS A 38 -11.06 -19.53 -5.92
CA LYS A 38 -11.47 -20.93 -5.75
C LYS A 38 -12.85 -21.21 -6.32
N ASP A 39 -13.82 -20.32 -6.09
CA ASP A 39 -15.20 -20.48 -6.57
C ASP A 39 -15.31 -20.34 -8.09
N THR A 40 -14.60 -19.37 -8.66
CA THR A 40 -14.62 -19.09 -10.12
C THR A 40 -13.59 -19.90 -10.91
N ARG A 41 -12.76 -20.72 -10.24
CA ARG A 41 -11.60 -21.44 -10.82
C ARG A 41 -10.58 -20.54 -11.53
N GLU A 42 -10.56 -19.25 -11.19
CA GLU A 42 -9.65 -18.26 -11.76
C GLU A 42 -8.39 -18.11 -10.93
N ARG A 43 -7.27 -18.59 -11.46
CA ARG A 43 -5.97 -18.54 -10.77
C ARG A 43 -5.51 -17.12 -10.44
N ILE A 44 -5.88 -16.12 -11.25
CA ILE A 44 -5.47 -14.73 -11.05
C ILE A 44 -5.95 -14.19 -9.69
N PHE A 45 -7.19 -14.50 -9.31
CA PHE A 45 -7.74 -14.04 -8.02
C PHE A 45 -7.04 -14.69 -6.84
N THR A 46 -6.75 -16.00 -6.93
CA THR A 46 -6.01 -16.71 -5.89
C THR A 46 -4.58 -16.19 -5.76
N ILE A 47 -3.88 -15.99 -6.88
CA ILE A 47 -2.52 -15.43 -6.89
C ILE A 47 -2.52 -14.03 -6.28
N LEU A 48 -3.46 -13.17 -6.67
CA LEU A 48 -3.60 -11.82 -6.10
C LEU A 48 -3.73 -11.86 -4.59
N GLY A 49 -4.69 -12.63 -4.07
CA GLY A 49 -4.93 -12.69 -2.63
C GLY A 49 -3.75 -13.29 -1.86
N VAL A 50 -3.07 -14.31 -2.41
CA VAL A 50 -1.84 -14.85 -1.80
C VAL A 50 -0.72 -13.80 -1.77
N LEU A 51 -0.50 -13.09 -2.87
CA LEU A 51 0.51 -12.03 -2.93
C LEU A 51 0.19 -10.86 -1.99
N MET A 52 -1.08 -10.51 -1.81
CA MET A 52 -1.50 -9.52 -0.80
C MET A 52 -1.10 -9.98 0.62
N LEU A 53 -1.34 -11.25 0.98
CA LEU A 53 -0.92 -11.77 2.28
C LEU A 53 0.60 -11.79 2.45
N ILE A 54 1.33 -12.26 1.43
CA ILE A 54 2.80 -12.30 1.45
C ILE A 54 3.36 -10.89 1.64
N THR A 55 2.87 -9.93 0.85
CA THR A 55 3.30 -8.52 0.92
C THR A 55 3.02 -7.94 2.31
N TYR A 56 1.87 -8.25 2.89
CA TYR A 56 1.51 -7.81 4.23
C TYR A 56 2.41 -8.41 5.33
N VAL A 57 2.67 -9.73 5.28
CA VAL A 57 3.58 -10.39 6.23
C VAL A 57 5.00 -9.84 6.10
N LEU A 58 5.49 -9.60 4.89
CA LEU A 58 6.80 -9.00 4.65
C LEU A 58 6.86 -7.55 5.18
N ALA A 59 5.81 -6.76 5.01
CA ALA A 59 5.73 -5.40 5.53
C ALA A 59 5.80 -5.38 7.07
N ILE A 60 5.05 -6.26 7.75
CA ILE A 60 5.13 -6.40 9.22
C ILE A 60 6.53 -6.85 9.64
N THR A 61 7.10 -7.84 8.96
CA THR A 61 8.43 -8.35 9.25
C THR A 61 9.47 -7.24 9.15
N LEU A 62 9.37 -6.38 8.13
CA LEU A 62 10.23 -5.21 7.97
C LEU A 62 10.04 -4.22 9.12
N ILE A 63 8.80 -3.91 9.52
CA ILE A 63 8.53 -2.98 10.63
C ILE A 63 9.12 -3.50 11.94
N ILE A 64 8.93 -4.78 12.25
CA ILE A 64 9.49 -5.42 13.45
C ILE A 64 11.02 -5.37 13.39
N TRP A 65 11.61 -5.74 12.26
CA TRP A 65 13.05 -5.69 12.06
C TRP A 65 13.61 -4.27 12.22
N LEU A 66 12.91 -3.26 11.71
CA LEU A 66 13.26 -1.85 11.84
C LEU A 66 13.28 -1.44 13.33
N ILE A 67 12.20 -1.71 14.07
CA ILE A 67 12.08 -1.39 15.49
C ILE A 67 13.21 -2.05 16.29
N LEU A 68 13.44 -3.34 16.08
CA LEU A 68 14.50 -4.09 16.76
C LEU A 68 15.91 -3.60 16.38
N SER A 69 16.10 -3.13 15.14
CA SER A 69 17.39 -2.62 14.65
C SER A 69 17.77 -1.27 15.26
N PHE A 70 16.78 -0.43 15.58
CA PHE A 70 16.99 0.87 16.23
C PHE A 70 16.96 0.81 17.76
N LEU A 71 16.44 -0.27 18.34
CA LEU A 71 16.38 -0.46 19.78
C LEU A 71 17.75 -0.26 20.48
N PRO A 72 18.86 -0.86 20.01
CA PRO A 72 20.17 -0.68 20.63
C PRO A 72 20.69 0.75 20.55
N VAL A 73 20.38 1.48 19.47
CA VAL A 73 20.76 2.90 19.32
C VAL A 73 19.96 3.77 20.28
N ALA A 74 18.66 3.51 20.43
CA ALA A 74 17.79 4.20 21.37
C ALA A 74 18.24 3.97 22.84
N PHE A 75 18.62 2.74 23.19
CA PHE A 75 19.14 2.41 24.52
C PHE A 75 20.59 2.86 24.75
N ALA A 76 21.46 2.85 23.72
CA ALA A 76 22.81 3.41 23.85
C ALA A 76 22.79 4.93 24.06
N GLY A 77 21.84 5.63 23.43
CA GLY A 77 21.62 7.07 23.65
C GLY A 77 21.20 7.43 25.07
N THR A 78 20.54 6.52 25.80
CA THR A 78 20.18 6.71 27.22
C THR A 78 21.30 6.31 28.18
N MET A 79 22.18 5.38 27.79
CA MET A 79 23.38 5.00 28.58
C MET A 79 24.56 5.95 28.40
N ALA A 80 24.53 6.82 27.38
CA ALA A 80 25.57 7.81 27.08
C ALA A 80 25.54 9.07 27.96
N ILE A 81 24.60 9.18 28.91
CA ILE A 81 24.54 10.28 29.90
C ILE A 81 25.38 9.95 31.16
N ALA A 82 26.35 9.03 31.04
CA ALA A 82 27.41 8.87 32.03
C ALA A 82 28.64 9.66 31.54
N PRO A 83 29.03 10.76 32.22
CA PRO A 83 30.21 11.53 31.85
C PRO A 83 31.46 10.64 31.98
N GLY A 84 32.00 10.15 30.87
CA GLY A 84 33.20 9.31 30.84
C GLY A 84 33.18 8.15 29.85
N ALA A 85 32.02 7.74 29.34
CA ALA A 85 31.91 6.56 28.46
C ALA A 85 32.23 6.82 26.96
N MET A 86 32.37 8.08 26.53
CA MET A 86 32.65 8.46 25.13
C MET A 86 34.15 8.64 24.82
N THR A 87 35.04 7.80 25.33
CA THR A 87 36.50 8.03 25.23
C THR A 87 37.26 7.06 24.31
N THR A 88 36.60 6.21 23.51
CA THR A 88 37.33 5.32 22.59
C THR A 88 37.07 5.64 21.11
N PRO A 89 38.04 6.28 20.40
CA PRO A 89 37.97 6.62 18.97
C PRO A 89 37.72 5.42 18.03
N TRP A 90 38.05 4.21 18.51
CA TRP A 90 38.06 2.97 17.74
C TRP A 90 36.68 2.34 17.49
N LYS A 91 35.61 2.86 18.10
CA LYS A 91 34.23 2.34 17.91
C LYS A 91 33.40 3.11 16.89
N MET A 92 33.85 4.28 16.43
CA MET A 92 33.12 5.06 15.43
C MET A 92 33.02 4.33 14.09
N GLY A 93 34.12 3.72 13.61
CA GLY A 93 34.13 2.97 12.35
C GLY A 93 33.16 1.79 12.34
N GLU A 94 33.03 1.07 13.45
CA GLU A 94 32.07 -0.03 13.60
C GLU A 94 30.63 0.47 13.69
N VAL A 95 30.38 1.57 14.40
CA VAL A 95 29.05 2.20 14.50
C VAL A 95 28.61 2.73 13.13
N PHE A 96 29.47 3.45 12.41
CA PHE A 96 29.20 3.92 11.05
C PHE A 96 29.04 2.74 10.08
N GLY A 97 29.90 1.72 10.16
CA GLY A 97 29.80 0.53 9.32
C GLY A 97 28.46 -0.22 9.50
N ARG A 98 28.01 -0.39 10.75
CA ARG A 98 26.70 -0.98 11.07
C ARG A 98 25.55 -0.11 10.58
N PHE A 99 25.66 1.21 10.75
CA PHE A 99 24.65 2.16 10.24
C PHE A 99 24.52 2.09 8.73
N PHE A 100 25.63 2.17 7.97
CA PHE A 100 25.60 2.05 6.51
C PHE A 100 25.07 0.69 6.05
N ALA A 101 25.45 -0.41 6.72
CA ALA A 101 24.91 -1.74 6.43
C ALA A 101 23.38 -1.79 6.65
N GLN A 102 22.86 -1.13 7.69
CA GLN A 102 21.42 -1.00 7.92
C GLN A 102 20.73 -0.17 6.84
N ILE A 103 21.31 0.97 6.42
CA ILE A 103 20.76 1.78 5.32
C ILE A 103 20.70 0.96 4.02
N ILE A 104 21.78 0.26 3.66
CA ILE A 104 21.82 -0.59 2.46
C ILE A 104 20.78 -1.71 2.56
N GLY A 105 20.68 -2.37 3.72
CA GLY A 105 19.65 -3.38 3.98
C GLY A 105 18.24 -2.84 3.78
N MET A 106 17.95 -1.63 4.28
CA MET A 106 16.65 -0.97 4.08
C MET A 106 16.38 -0.66 2.60
N ILE A 107 17.39 -0.19 1.86
CA ILE A 107 17.23 0.09 0.42
C ILE A 107 16.91 -1.21 -0.33
N ILE A 108 17.63 -2.30 -0.08
CA ILE A 108 17.42 -3.58 -0.76
C ILE A 108 16.01 -4.12 -0.46
N ILE A 109 15.63 -4.22 0.81
CA ILE A 109 14.30 -4.74 1.19
C ILE A 109 13.20 -3.81 0.69
N GLY A 110 13.41 -2.50 0.75
CA GLY A 110 12.51 -1.49 0.22
C GLY A 110 12.25 -1.68 -1.28
N LEU A 111 13.30 -1.90 -2.07
CA LEU A 111 13.17 -2.16 -3.51
C LEU A 111 12.39 -3.46 -3.80
N VAL A 112 12.61 -4.52 -3.00
CA VAL A 112 11.86 -5.78 -3.11
C VAL A 112 10.37 -5.54 -2.83
N LEU A 113 10.04 -4.82 -1.76
CA LEU A 113 8.66 -4.50 -1.41
C LEU A 113 7.99 -3.61 -2.47
N VAL A 114 8.72 -2.65 -3.05
CA VAL A 114 8.21 -1.83 -4.16
C VAL A 114 7.88 -2.71 -5.36
N GLY A 115 8.76 -3.63 -5.76
CA GLY A 115 8.49 -4.57 -6.86
C GLY A 115 7.28 -5.46 -6.59
N LEU A 116 7.14 -5.97 -5.37
CA LEU A 116 5.96 -6.73 -4.95
C LEU A 116 4.68 -5.90 -4.97
N ALA A 117 4.73 -4.67 -4.44
CA ALA A 117 3.58 -3.76 -4.43
C ALA A 117 3.11 -3.43 -5.85
N ILE A 118 4.03 -3.18 -6.78
CA ILE A 118 3.72 -2.99 -8.20
C ILE A 118 3.06 -4.24 -8.79
N THR A 119 3.60 -5.43 -8.50
CA THR A 119 3.05 -6.70 -8.97
C THR A 119 1.62 -6.92 -8.46
N VAL A 120 1.39 -6.72 -7.16
CA VAL A 120 0.07 -6.79 -6.54
C VAL A 120 -0.88 -5.79 -7.18
N PHE A 121 -0.43 -4.56 -7.40
CA PHE A 121 -1.24 -3.50 -8.00
C PHE A 121 -1.67 -3.82 -9.45
N ILE A 122 -0.75 -4.34 -10.27
CA ILE A 122 -1.08 -4.79 -11.63
C ILE A 122 -2.09 -5.93 -11.60
N LEU A 123 -1.86 -6.94 -10.75
CA LEU A 123 -2.79 -8.06 -10.61
C LEU A 123 -4.15 -7.60 -10.06
N ASP A 124 -4.19 -6.60 -9.19
CA ASP A 124 -5.41 -6.01 -8.66
C ASP A 124 -6.24 -5.38 -9.79
N ILE A 125 -5.61 -4.63 -10.70
CA ILE A 125 -6.26 -4.09 -11.90
C ILE A 125 -6.85 -5.23 -12.75
N VAL A 126 -6.03 -6.24 -13.08
CA VAL A 126 -6.45 -7.37 -13.93
C VAL A 126 -7.58 -8.15 -13.27
N ALA A 127 -7.51 -8.35 -11.95
CA ALA A 127 -8.53 -9.06 -11.19
C ALA A 127 -9.86 -8.31 -11.20
N HIS A 128 -9.86 -6.99 -11.02
CA HIS A 128 -11.08 -6.19 -11.10
C HIS A 128 -11.75 -6.30 -12.47
N PHE A 129 -11.00 -6.19 -13.58
CA PHE A 129 -11.57 -6.36 -14.91
C PHE A 129 -12.07 -7.78 -15.17
N ARG A 130 -11.34 -8.80 -14.69
CA ARG A 130 -11.75 -10.19 -14.83
C ARG A 130 -13.01 -10.49 -14.01
N ALA A 131 -13.09 -10.02 -12.77
CA ALA A 131 -14.28 -10.14 -11.93
C ALA A 131 -15.49 -9.42 -12.57
N GLY A 132 -15.27 -8.24 -13.14
CA GLY A 132 -16.31 -7.50 -13.86
C GLY A 132 -16.86 -8.22 -15.10
N ARG A 133 -16.06 -9.10 -15.73
CA ARG A 133 -16.55 -9.96 -16.83
C ARG A 133 -17.29 -11.19 -16.31
N ILE A 134 -16.76 -11.86 -15.29
CA ILE A 134 -17.31 -13.12 -14.76
C ILE A 134 -18.67 -12.89 -14.09
N PHE A 135 -18.81 -11.80 -13.34
CA PHE A 135 -20.04 -11.49 -12.61
C PHE A 135 -20.95 -10.50 -13.36
N ASP A 136 -20.61 -10.16 -14.60
CA ASP A 136 -21.22 -9.08 -15.40
C ASP A 136 -21.51 -7.79 -14.61
N ASN A 137 -20.56 -7.41 -13.75
CA ASN A 137 -20.74 -6.30 -12.82
C ASN A 137 -19.97 -5.07 -13.29
N ARG A 138 -20.72 -4.00 -13.60
CA ARG A 138 -20.16 -2.72 -14.05
C ARG A 138 -19.25 -2.06 -13.01
N TRP A 139 -19.53 -2.22 -11.72
CA TRP A 139 -18.76 -1.59 -10.64
C TRP A 139 -17.33 -2.12 -10.56
N PHE A 140 -17.13 -3.42 -10.82
CA PHE A 140 -15.79 -4.00 -10.92
C PHE A 140 -14.99 -3.40 -12.08
N LYS A 141 -15.64 -3.16 -13.23
CA LYS A 141 -15.00 -2.51 -14.39
C LYS A 141 -14.62 -1.06 -14.07
N ILE A 142 -15.52 -0.30 -13.43
CA ILE A 142 -15.25 1.09 -13.00
C ILE A 142 -14.11 1.12 -11.98
N ALA A 143 -14.13 0.24 -10.98
CA ALA A 143 -13.06 0.14 -9.98
C ALA A 143 -11.69 -0.21 -10.60
N GLY A 144 -11.68 -1.06 -11.64
CA GLY A 144 -10.48 -1.37 -12.43
C GLY A 144 -9.96 -0.14 -13.20
N TRP A 145 -10.84 0.60 -13.87
CA TRP A 145 -10.49 1.85 -14.56
C TRP A 145 -9.94 2.91 -13.61
N MET A 146 -10.56 3.09 -12.44
CA MET A 146 -10.08 4.05 -11.43
C MET A 146 -8.68 3.71 -10.93
N ARG A 147 -8.30 2.43 -10.88
CA ARG A 147 -6.92 2.03 -10.56
C ARG A 147 -5.93 2.34 -11.68
N ILE A 148 -6.34 2.24 -12.94
CA ILE A 148 -5.50 2.70 -14.06
C ILE A 148 -5.28 4.22 -13.96
N ILE A 149 -6.35 4.98 -13.70
CA ILE A 149 -6.25 6.43 -13.50
C ILE A 149 -5.37 6.74 -12.28
N LEU A 150 -5.49 5.99 -11.20
CA LEU A 150 -4.61 6.09 -10.03
C LEU A 150 -3.16 5.85 -10.40
N ALA A 151 -2.86 4.83 -11.20
CA ALA A 151 -1.50 4.53 -11.65
C ALA A 151 -0.89 5.74 -12.39
N ILE A 152 -1.66 6.32 -13.32
CA ILE A 152 -1.25 7.50 -14.08
C ILE A 152 -1.06 8.69 -13.13
N ALA A 153 -1.99 8.91 -12.20
CA ALA A 153 -1.91 9.97 -11.21
C ALA A 153 -0.65 9.84 -10.33
N ILE A 154 -0.29 8.64 -9.89
CA ILE A 154 0.93 8.38 -9.10
C ILE A 154 2.19 8.62 -9.93
N ILE A 155 2.21 8.13 -11.18
CA ILE A 155 3.34 8.31 -12.11
C ILE A 155 3.62 9.80 -12.37
N ILE A 156 2.59 10.64 -12.36
CA ILE A 156 2.72 12.09 -12.51
C ILE A 156 3.03 12.76 -11.17
N ALA A 157 2.32 12.37 -10.10
CA ALA A 157 2.41 13.00 -8.79
C ALA A 157 3.78 12.84 -8.17
N ILE A 158 4.40 11.64 -8.22
CA ILE A 158 5.70 11.41 -7.59
C ILE A 158 6.80 12.30 -8.19
N PRO A 159 7.05 12.31 -9.52
CA PRO A 159 8.05 13.19 -10.12
C PRO A 159 7.75 14.67 -9.88
N LEU A 160 6.47 15.06 -9.94
CA LEU A 160 6.07 16.44 -9.72
C LEU A 160 6.36 16.90 -8.28
N THR A 161 6.02 16.06 -7.29
CA THR A 161 6.34 16.30 -5.88
C THR A 161 7.85 16.34 -5.65
N VAL A 162 8.63 15.42 -6.25
CA VAL A 162 10.10 15.45 -6.16
C VAL A 162 10.67 16.73 -6.77
N PHE A 163 10.19 17.14 -7.94
CA PHE A 163 10.59 18.39 -8.59
C PHE A 163 10.25 19.61 -7.72
N MET A 164 9.06 19.64 -7.10
CA MET A 164 8.64 20.71 -6.18
C MET A 164 9.51 20.78 -4.92
N ILE A 165 9.87 19.63 -4.35
CA ILE A 165 10.77 19.58 -3.19
C ILE A 165 12.16 20.12 -3.56
N ILE A 166 12.72 19.69 -4.70
CA ILE A 166 14.04 20.14 -5.13
C ILE A 166 14.04 21.64 -5.47
N SER A 167 13.01 22.13 -6.17
CA SER A 167 12.89 23.54 -6.57
C SER A 167 12.57 24.48 -5.41
N SER A 168 11.99 23.98 -4.32
CA SER A 168 11.73 24.77 -3.10
C SER A 168 12.92 24.83 -2.14
N GLY A 169 13.95 23.99 -2.32
CA GLY A 169 15.17 24.00 -1.49
C GLY A 169 15.80 25.38 -1.24
N PRO A 170 15.91 26.29 -2.23
CA PRO A 170 16.43 27.65 -2.03
C PRO A 170 15.58 28.52 -1.10
N SER A 171 14.27 28.27 -1.03
CA SER A 171 13.32 29.02 -0.18
C SER A 171 13.24 28.52 1.27
N MET A 172 13.89 27.38 1.57
CA MET A 172 14.03 26.81 2.91
C MET A 172 15.27 27.33 3.65
N LEU A 173 16.14 28.08 2.96
CA LEU A 173 17.22 28.84 3.60
C LEU A 173 16.58 29.97 4.42
N PRO A 174 17.04 30.21 5.67
CA PRO A 174 16.46 31.25 6.51
C PRO A 174 16.63 32.62 5.85
N SER A 175 15.54 33.15 5.30
CA SER A 175 15.45 34.53 4.79
C SER A 175 15.31 35.55 5.93
N THR A 176 15.13 35.07 7.16
CA THR A 176 15.11 35.88 8.39
C THR A 176 15.87 35.18 9.53
N PRO A 177 16.37 35.92 10.54
CA PRO A 177 17.04 35.34 11.71
C PRO A 177 16.16 34.39 12.55
N PHE A 178 14.85 34.37 12.30
CA PHE A 178 13.85 33.59 13.05
C PHE A 178 13.32 32.37 12.27
N GLY A 179 13.93 32.04 11.13
CA GLY A 179 13.53 30.91 10.29
C GLY A 179 12.36 31.21 9.35
N PRO A 180 11.83 30.20 8.62
CA PRO A 180 10.67 30.36 7.75
C PRO A 180 9.41 30.71 8.56
N SER A 181 8.60 31.66 8.08
CA SER A 181 7.33 31.98 8.73
C SER A 181 6.36 30.80 8.65
N TYR A 182 5.47 30.64 9.65
CA TYR A 182 4.43 29.59 9.64
C TYR A 182 3.58 29.61 8.35
N GLY A 183 3.31 30.81 7.81
CA GLY A 183 2.60 30.96 6.54
C GLY A 183 3.38 30.40 5.33
N ALA A 184 4.70 30.56 5.30
CA ALA A 184 5.55 30.00 4.26
C ALA A 184 5.61 28.46 4.34
N ILE A 185 5.66 27.90 5.56
CA ILE A 185 5.66 26.44 5.78
C ILE A 185 4.32 25.82 5.35
N LEU A 186 3.20 26.45 5.71
CA LEU A 186 1.87 25.99 5.29
C LEU A 186 1.68 26.09 3.78
N SER A 187 2.07 27.21 3.17
CA SER A 187 2.02 27.37 1.71
C SER A 187 2.83 26.29 1.01
N LEU A 188 4.05 26.01 1.50
CA LEU A 188 4.92 24.97 0.96
C LEU A 188 4.28 23.58 1.07
N LEU A 189 3.69 23.26 2.22
CA LEU A 189 2.96 22.01 2.44
C LEU A 189 1.83 21.84 1.42
N PHE A 190 0.99 22.85 1.21
CA PHE A 190 -0.09 22.78 0.22
C PHE A 190 0.44 22.65 -1.22
N THR A 191 1.54 23.34 -1.55
CA THR A 191 2.17 23.25 -2.88
C THR A 191 2.80 21.87 -3.13
N ILE A 192 3.41 21.25 -2.13
CA ILE A 192 4.05 19.93 -2.28
C ILE A 192 3.01 18.79 -2.29
N LEU A 193 1.91 18.95 -1.52
CA LEU A 193 0.95 17.87 -1.28
C LEU A 193 -0.18 17.78 -2.30
N TRP A 194 -0.50 18.83 -3.07
CA TRP A 194 -1.65 18.78 -3.98
C TRP A 194 -1.59 17.67 -5.06
N PRO A 195 -0.42 17.30 -5.64
CA PRO A 195 -0.38 16.19 -6.61
C PRO A 195 -0.72 14.86 -5.93
N MET A 196 -0.21 14.67 -4.71
CA MET A 196 -0.49 13.50 -3.88
C MET A 196 -1.96 13.47 -3.43
N LEU A 197 -2.57 14.62 -3.16
CA LEU A 197 -3.98 14.73 -2.83
C LEU A 197 -4.87 14.23 -3.97
N ILE A 198 -4.55 14.58 -5.22
CA ILE A 198 -5.28 14.06 -6.38
C ILE A 198 -5.18 12.54 -6.46
N ALA A 199 -3.97 11.99 -6.35
CA ALA A 199 -3.77 10.54 -6.35
C ALA A 199 -4.56 9.86 -5.21
N LEU A 200 -4.55 10.47 -4.02
CA LEU A 200 -5.30 9.96 -2.86
C LEU A 200 -6.81 9.97 -3.10
N LEU A 201 -7.36 11.05 -3.67
CA LEU A 201 -8.80 11.13 -4.00
C LEU A 201 -9.21 10.09 -5.06
N VAL A 202 -8.39 9.89 -6.09
CA VAL A 202 -8.63 8.85 -7.10
C VAL A 202 -8.58 7.45 -6.46
N GLY A 203 -7.61 7.22 -5.57
CA GLY A 203 -7.50 5.96 -4.83
C GLY A 203 -8.67 5.70 -3.87
N LEU A 204 -9.17 6.75 -3.22
CA LEU A 204 -10.37 6.70 -2.40
C LEU A 204 -11.58 6.25 -3.24
N LEU A 205 -11.80 6.89 -4.39
CA LEU A 205 -12.89 6.52 -5.29
C LEU A 205 -12.73 5.09 -5.83
N ALA A 206 -11.52 4.67 -6.20
CA ALA A 206 -11.25 3.29 -6.61
C ALA A 206 -11.65 2.29 -5.51
N THR A 207 -11.36 2.62 -4.26
CA THR A 207 -11.72 1.80 -3.09
C THR A 207 -13.23 1.78 -2.88
N ILE A 208 -13.91 2.92 -2.96
CA ILE A 208 -15.38 3.02 -2.86
C ILE A 208 -16.06 2.16 -3.93
N PHE A 209 -15.63 2.24 -5.19
CA PHE A 209 -16.19 1.40 -6.24
C PHE A 209 -15.91 -0.08 -6.03
N SER A 210 -14.79 -0.44 -5.39
CA SER A 210 -14.50 -1.83 -5.00
C SER A 210 -15.49 -2.31 -3.95
N ILE A 211 -15.80 -1.50 -2.93
CA ILE A 211 -16.81 -1.81 -1.91
C ILE A 211 -18.16 -2.10 -2.57
N ILE A 212 -18.62 -1.20 -3.43
CA ILE A 212 -19.89 -1.34 -4.15
C ILE A 212 -19.85 -2.59 -5.03
N ALA A 213 -18.75 -2.84 -5.75
CA ALA A 213 -18.59 -4.00 -6.62
C ALA A 213 -18.72 -5.32 -5.86
N PHE A 214 -18.06 -5.45 -4.71
CA PHE A 214 -18.17 -6.64 -3.89
C PHE A 214 -19.59 -6.84 -3.37
N PHE A 215 -20.26 -5.81 -2.83
CA PHE A 215 -21.64 -5.96 -2.34
C PHE A 215 -22.70 -6.17 -3.43
N THR A 216 -22.39 -5.88 -4.69
CA THR A 216 -23.32 -6.04 -5.82
C THR A 216 -23.12 -7.35 -6.58
N ILE A 217 -22.24 -8.25 -6.14
CA ILE A 217 -22.13 -9.59 -6.73
C ILE A 217 -23.47 -10.33 -6.58
N SER A 218 -24.05 -10.71 -7.72
CA SER A 218 -25.25 -11.57 -7.79
C SER A 218 -24.95 -12.96 -7.25
N GLU A 219 -25.90 -13.57 -6.56
CA GLU A 219 -25.74 -14.90 -5.96
C GLU A 219 -25.92 -16.04 -6.98
N GLU A 220 -26.56 -15.76 -8.12
CA GLU A 220 -26.99 -16.76 -9.11
C GLU A 220 -26.01 -16.98 -10.27
N ALA A 221 -24.98 -16.13 -10.40
CA ALA A 221 -24.18 -16.04 -11.63
C ALA A 221 -23.29 -17.26 -11.96
N THR A 222 -23.06 -18.19 -11.03
CA THR A 222 -22.25 -19.41 -11.30
C THR A 222 -23.08 -20.66 -11.54
N THR A 223 -24.36 -20.67 -11.17
CA THR A 223 -25.25 -21.82 -11.37
C THR A 223 -25.62 -22.06 -12.83
N THR A 224 -25.69 -20.99 -13.65
CA THR A 224 -26.16 -21.05 -15.03
C THR A 224 -25.17 -21.70 -16.01
N GLN A 225 -23.87 -21.64 -15.73
CA GLN A 225 -22.85 -22.31 -16.55
C GLN A 225 -22.76 -23.83 -16.26
N SER A 226 -23.08 -24.25 -15.04
CA SER A 226 -23.10 -25.67 -14.66
C SER A 226 -24.31 -26.40 -15.27
N SER A 227 -25.49 -25.79 -15.27
CA SER A 227 -26.71 -26.40 -15.82
C SER A 227 -26.71 -26.50 -17.35
N SER A 228 -26.11 -25.53 -18.04
CA SER A 228 -25.98 -25.57 -19.51
C SER A 228 -24.98 -26.62 -20.01
N GLN A 229 -23.94 -26.94 -19.23
CA GLN A 229 -23.02 -28.04 -19.54
C GLN A 229 -23.59 -29.43 -19.23
N LEU A 230 -24.44 -29.55 -18.19
CA LEU A 230 -25.12 -30.81 -17.85
C LEU A 230 -26.29 -31.13 -18.79
N GLN A 231 -26.86 -30.16 -19.49
CA GLN A 231 -27.90 -30.39 -20.52
C GLN A 231 -27.32 -30.74 -21.90
N GLN A 232 -25.99 -30.74 -22.05
CA GLN A 232 -25.29 -31.12 -23.29
C GLN A 232 -24.55 -32.47 -23.17
N GLN A 233 -24.77 -33.20 -22.08
CA GLN A 233 -24.38 -34.61 -21.90
C GLN A 233 -25.62 -35.48 -21.83
#